data_AF-A0A6S7GNA2-F1
#
_entry.id   AF-A0A6S7GNA2-F1
#
_cell.length_a   1.000
_cell.length_b   1.000
_cell.length_c   1.000
_cell.angle_alpha   90.00
_cell.angle_beta   90.00
_cell.angle_gamma   90.00
#
_symmetry.space_group_name_H-M   'P 1'
#
loop_
_entity.id
_entity.type
_entity.pdbx_description
1 polymer ?
#
loop_
_entity_poly.entity_id
_entity_poly.type
_entity_poly.pdbx_seq_one_letter_code
_entity_poly.pdbx_strand_id
1 'polypeptide(L)'
;MGHLGADRVLELARARFYWPHMQRDVESYISHKCRCVKQKVPTFQTRAPLQSIATPAPFQMVSLDFVHLEKSSGGYEYILVIMDHFTRYAQAYATRNKSAKTVAEKLYNDFILSSARHPRLPIDMILNLESESNESPNYRDSELRPGDRVLVRNLSKRDKPCKLQSHWEDKIHVVVTRRGEDSPVYTVKPESSDGPSRTRHRNMLLPCSSLPVDVYT
;
A
#
# COMPACT_ATOMS: atom_id res chain seq x y z
N MET A 1 34.66 -29.42 10.93
CA MET A 1 35.30 -28.38 10.09
C MET A 1 34.20 -27.48 9.54
N GLY A 2 34.20 -26.21 9.94
CA GLY A 2 33.15 -25.25 9.57
C GLY A 2 33.24 -24.79 8.11
N HIS A 3 32.18 -24.15 7.63
CA HIS A 3 32.06 -23.61 6.28
C HIS A 3 32.84 -22.30 6.14
N LEU A 4 34.16 -22.42 6.05
CA LEU A 4 35.10 -21.32 5.94
C LEU A 4 35.10 -20.76 4.49
N GLY A 5 35.33 -19.46 4.35
CA GLY A 5 35.49 -18.82 3.03
C GLY A 5 36.75 -19.32 2.30
N ALA A 6 36.80 -19.09 0.98
CA ALA A 6 37.89 -19.60 0.13
C ALA A 6 39.29 -19.22 0.60
N ASP A 7 39.47 -17.98 1.06
CA ASP A 7 40.75 -17.49 1.56
C ASP A 7 41.22 -18.24 2.82
N ARG A 8 40.29 -18.51 3.74
CA ARG A 8 40.58 -19.25 4.98
C ARG A 8 40.89 -20.72 4.72
N VAL A 9 40.18 -21.34 3.76
CA VAL A 9 40.47 -22.72 3.36
C VAL A 9 41.84 -22.79 2.67
N LEU A 10 42.17 -21.81 1.84
CA LEU A 10 43.46 -21.71 1.17
C LEU A 10 44.62 -21.53 2.18
N GLU A 11 44.45 -20.67 3.18
CA GLU A 11 45.43 -20.44 4.24
C GLU A 11 45.71 -21.72 5.04
N LEU A 12 44.66 -22.45 5.42
CA LEU A 12 44.79 -23.73 6.13
C LEU A 12 45.41 -24.83 5.25
N ALA A 13 45.07 -24.86 3.95
CA ALA A 13 45.64 -25.82 3.01
C ALA A 13 47.14 -25.58 2.79
N ARG A 14 47.55 -24.30 2.64
CA ARG A 14 48.95 -23.89 2.49
C ARG A 14 49.82 -24.23 3.70
N ALA A 15 49.23 -24.32 4.90
CA ALA A 15 49.96 -24.69 6.11
C ALA A 15 50.43 -26.16 6.10
N ARG A 16 49.88 -27.02 5.24
CA ARG A 16 50.15 -28.48 5.25
C ARG A 16 50.46 -29.09 3.90
N PHE A 17 50.04 -28.45 2.80
CA PHE A 17 50.14 -29.00 1.46
C PHE A 17 50.53 -27.90 0.47
N TYR A 18 51.00 -28.32 -0.71
CA TYR A 18 51.25 -27.45 -1.85
C TYR A 18 50.99 -28.21 -3.15
N TRP A 19 50.35 -27.56 -4.11
CA TRP A 19 50.28 -28.01 -5.51
C TRP A 19 50.10 -26.82 -6.46
N PRO A 20 50.48 -26.96 -7.74
CA PRO A 20 50.31 -25.90 -8.74
C PRO A 20 48.83 -25.52 -8.88
N HIS A 21 48.54 -24.21 -8.92
CA HIS A 21 47.18 -23.66 -9.05
C HIS A 21 46.21 -23.98 -7.89
N MET A 22 46.71 -24.36 -6.71
CA MET A 22 45.90 -24.61 -5.49
C MET A 22 44.82 -23.57 -5.22
N GLN A 23 45.13 -22.29 -5.38
CA GLN A 23 44.15 -21.22 -5.18
C GLN A 23 42.93 -21.36 -6.11
N ARG A 24 43.18 -21.60 -7.40
CA ARG A 24 42.13 -21.75 -8.41
C ARG A 24 41.26 -22.98 -8.11
N ASP A 25 41.88 -24.07 -7.67
CA ASP A 25 41.15 -25.31 -7.37
C ASP A 25 40.26 -25.15 -6.13
N VAL A 26 40.78 -24.51 -5.08
CA VAL A 26 40.04 -24.24 -3.84
C VAL A 26 38.86 -23.28 -4.10
N GLU A 27 39.10 -22.19 -4.83
CA GLU A 27 38.04 -21.23 -5.21
C GLU A 27 36.97 -21.89 -6.10
N SER A 28 37.40 -22.70 -7.08
CA SER A 28 36.48 -23.44 -7.97
C SER A 28 35.60 -24.42 -7.20
N TYR A 29 36.20 -25.18 -6.28
CA TYR A 29 35.47 -26.12 -5.42
C TYR A 29 34.44 -25.41 -4.54
N ILE A 30 34.84 -24.31 -3.90
CA ILE A 30 33.96 -23.57 -2.99
C ILE A 30 32.82 -22.90 -3.76
N SER A 31 33.10 -22.32 -4.93
CA SER A 31 32.09 -21.61 -5.72
C SER A 31 31.07 -22.55 -6.38
N HIS A 32 31.50 -23.72 -6.86
CA HIS A 32 30.65 -24.57 -7.71
C HIS A 32 30.17 -25.87 -7.06
N LYS A 33 30.95 -26.41 -6.11
CA LYS A 33 30.70 -27.74 -5.52
C LYS A 33 30.28 -27.67 -4.07
N CYS A 34 30.70 -26.64 -3.33
CA CYS A 34 30.41 -26.53 -1.91
C CYS A 34 28.92 -26.29 -1.65
N ARG A 35 28.35 -27.13 -0.78
CA ARG A 35 26.92 -27.09 -0.42
C ARG A 35 26.51 -25.77 0.22
N CYS A 36 27.42 -25.09 0.91
CA CYS A 36 27.17 -23.85 1.65
C CYS A 36 26.83 -22.69 0.73
N VAL A 37 27.53 -22.59 -0.41
CA VAL A 37 27.27 -21.57 -1.43
C VAL A 37 25.94 -21.86 -2.12
N LYS A 38 25.62 -23.13 -2.38
CA LYS A 38 24.31 -23.54 -2.93
C LYS A 38 23.14 -23.30 -1.98
N GLN A 39 23.37 -23.38 -0.67
CA GLN A 39 22.35 -23.11 0.36
C GLN A 39 22.26 -21.62 0.74
N LYS A 40 23.23 -20.79 0.33
CA LYS A 40 23.19 -19.35 0.57
C LYS A 40 22.14 -18.74 -0.36
N VAL A 41 21.09 -18.16 0.24
CA VAL A 41 20.11 -17.39 -0.52
C VAL A 41 20.84 -16.24 -1.22
N PRO A 42 20.80 -16.16 -2.57
CA PRO A 42 21.47 -15.08 -3.27
C PRO A 42 20.85 -13.75 -2.84
N THR A 43 21.69 -12.85 -2.32
CA THR A 43 21.27 -11.50 -1.94
C THR A 43 21.15 -10.67 -3.21
N PHE A 44 20.04 -10.84 -3.93
CA PHE A 44 19.68 -9.89 -4.96
C PHE A 44 19.23 -8.59 -4.27
N GLN A 45 19.70 -7.45 -4.78
CA GLN A 45 19.17 -6.13 -4.43
C GLN A 45 17.75 -6.00 -5.03
N THR A 46 16.80 -6.79 -4.53
CA THR A 46 15.38 -6.73 -4.91
C THR A 46 14.63 -5.70 -4.08
N ARG A 47 15.34 -4.75 -3.46
CA ARG A 47 14.70 -3.63 -2.75
C ARG A 47 14.50 -2.51 -3.76
N ALA A 48 13.24 -2.09 -3.91
CA ALA A 48 12.92 -0.86 -4.62
C ALA A 48 13.71 0.30 -3.99
N PRO A 49 14.22 1.25 -4.79
CA PRO A 49 14.89 2.43 -4.28
C PRO A 49 13.99 3.16 -3.27
N LEU A 50 14.56 3.55 -2.12
CA LEU A 50 13.85 4.37 -1.14
C LEU A 50 13.63 5.75 -1.74
N GLN A 51 12.37 6.10 -2.00
CA GLN A 51 11.98 7.44 -2.46
C GLN A 51 11.51 8.26 -1.26
N SER A 52 12.02 9.48 -1.14
CA SER A 52 11.51 10.45 -0.17
C SER A 52 10.09 10.86 -0.55
N ILE A 53 9.15 10.69 0.37
CA ILE A 53 7.78 11.14 0.14
C ILE A 53 7.73 12.64 0.45
N ALA A 54 7.56 13.47 -0.58
CA ALA A 54 7.39 14.91 -0.45
C ALA A 54 5.90 15.24 -0.58
N THR A 55 5.32 15.77 0.49
CA THR A 55 3.91 16.22 0.51
C THR A 55 3.90 17.74 0.36
N PRO A 56 3.16 18.32 -0.61
CA PRO A 56 3.18 19.78 -0.82
C PRO A 56 2.31 20.60 0.14
N ALA A 57 1.38 19.98 0.89
CA ALA A 57 0.48 20.72 1.80
C ALA A 57 0.15 19.93 3.09
N PRO A 58 -0.23 20.63 4.19
CA PRO A 58 -0.78 20.01 5.40
C PRO A 58 -1.95 19.08 5.10
N PHE A 59 -2.02 17.94 5.78
CA PHE A 59 -3.13 16.96 5.74
C PHE A 59 -3.42 16.30 4.40
N GLN A 60 -2.65 16.64 3.36
CA GLN A 60 -2.74 15.96 2.08
C GLN A 60 -2.21 14.52 2.18
N MET A 61 -1.33 14.22 3.14
CA MET A 61 -0.89 12.86 3.38
C MET A 61 -0.78 12.54 4.87
N VAL A 62 -1.65 11.66 5.34
CA VAL A 62 -1.66 11.21 6.74
C VAL A 62 -1.28 9.73 6.79
N SER A 63 -0.31 9.40 7.63
CA SER A 63 0.04 8.01 7.95
C SER A 63 -0.66 7.56 9.23
N LEU A 64 -1.10 6.30 9.20
CA LEU A 64 -1.72 5.61 10.33
C LEU A 64 -0.84 4.42 10.68
N ASP A 65 -0.46 4.31 11.94
CA ASP A 65 0.33 3.20 12.44
C ASP A 65 -0.22 2.65 13.75
N PHE A 66 0.01 1.36 13.99
CA PHE A 66 -0.41 0.69 15.21
C PHE A 66 0.79 0.15 15.97
N VAL A 67 0.98 0.64 17.18
CA VAL A 67 1.94 0.06 18.13
C VAL A 67 1.19 -0.95 18.99
N HIS A 68 1.71 -2.16 19.09
CA HIS A 68 1.21 -3.18 19.99
C HIS A 68 1.98 -3.15 21.31
N LEU A 69 1.26 -3.22 22.42
CA LEU A 69 1.79 -3.21 23.78
C LEU A 69 1.20 -4.35 24.60
N GLU A 70 1.83 -4.62 25.73
CA GLU A 70 1.25 -5.50 26.74
C GLU A 70 -0.09 -4.94 27.24
N LYS A 71 -1.03 -5.85 27.47
CA LYS A 71 -2.39 -5.50 27.85
C LYS A 71 -2.41 -4.79 29.19
N SER A 72 -2.87 -3.54 29.19
CA SER A 72 -3.10 -2.77 30.41
C SER A 72 -4.31 -3.31 31.19
N SER A 73 -4.43 -2.95 32.47
CA SER A 73 -5.57 -3.30 33.33
C SER A 73 -6.92 -2.86 32.74
N GLY A 74 -6.94 -1.80 31.94
CA GLY A 74 -8.13 -1.31 31.21
C GLY A 74 -8.42 -2.01 29.87
N GLY A 75 -7.68 -3.06 29.53
CA GLY A 75 -7.83 -3.82 28.29
C GLY A 75 -7.33 -3.12 27.02
N TYR A 76 -6.52 -2.08 27.17
CA TYR A 76 -5.84 -1.40 26.05
C TYR A 76 -4.54 -2.12 25.74
N GLU A 77 -4.36 -2.49 24.49
CA GLU A 77 -3.20 -3.26 24.01
C GLU A 77 -2.62 -2.68 22.71
N TYR A 78 -3.26 -1.63 22.17
CA TYR A 78 -2.86 -0.97 20.94
C TYR A 78 -2.83 0.54 21.12
N ILE A 79 -1.90 1.19 20.42
CA ILE A 79 -1.87 2.63 20.25
C ILE A 79 -1.96 2.92 18.76
N LEU A 80 -3.03 3.59 18.34
CA LEU A 80 -3.19 4.16 17.02
C LEU A 80 -2.45 5.50 16.96
N VAL A 81 -1.43 5.58 16.11
CA VAL A 81 -0.68 6.81 15.84
C VAL A 81 -1.12 7.35 14.49
N ILE A 82 -1.55 8.61 14.48
CA ILE A 82 -1.99 9.33 13.28
C ILE A 82 -1.02 10.50 13.08
N MET A 83 -0.35 10.56 11.92
CA MET A 83 0.68 11.56 11.64
C MET A 83 0.46 12.23 10.29
N ASP A 84 0.40 13.56 10.28
CA ASP A 84 0.50 14.33 9.03
C ASP A 84 1.97 14.40 8.57
N HIS A 85 2.20 14.04 7.31
CA HIS A 85 3.56 14.00 6.76
C HIS A 85 4.15 15.38 6.53
N PHE A 86 3.33 16.39 6.23
CA PHE A 86 3.81 17.74 5.96
C PHE A 86 4.17 18.49 7.25
N THR A 87 3.22 18.61 8.18
CA THR A 87 3.44 19.34 9.44
C THR A 87 4.21 18.54 10.48
N ARG A 88 4.34 17.20 10.27
CA ARG A 88 4.85 16.26 11.27
C ARG A 88 4.01 16.24 12.56
N TYR A 89 2.80 16.80 12.53
CA TYR A 89 1.86 16.76 13.63
C TYR A 89 1.37 15.32 13.83
N ALA A 90 1.48 14.81 15.05
CA ALA A 90 1.12 13.45 15.39
C ALA A 90 0.24 13.39 16.63
N GLN A 91 -0.78 12.53 16.60
CA GLN A 91 -1.64 12.22 17.73
C GLN A 91 -1.70 10.71 17.95
N ALA A 92 -1.71 10.29 19.21
CA ALA A 92 -1.73 8.90 19.61
C ALA A 92 -2.99 8.61 20.44
N TYR A 93 -3.69 7.53 20.11
CA TYR A 93 -4.93 7.10 20.75
C TYR A 93 -4.80 5.67 21.23
N ALA A 94 -5.06 5.43 22.52
CA ALA A 94 -5.13 4.07 23.05
C ALA A 94 -6.41 3.38 22.55
N THR A 95 -6.25 2.20 21.94
CA THR A 95 -7.37 1.38 21.47
C THR A 95 -7.29 -0.04 22.05
N ARG A 96 -8.46 -0.68 22.14
CA ARG A 96 -8.58 -2.09 22.57
C ARG A 96 -8.55 -3.06 21.39
N ASN A 97 -8.73 -2.55 20.17
CA ASN A 97 -8.77 -3.33 18.94
C ASN A 97 -8.14 -2.54 17.78
N LYS A 98 -7.75 -3.27 16.72
CA LYS A 98 -7.25 -2.72 15.45
C LYS A 98 -8.36 -2.59 14.39
N SER A 99 -9.63 -2.65 14.79
CA SER A 99 -10.74 -2.65 13.83
C SER A 99 -10.79 -1.34 13.05
N ALA A 100 -11.01 -1.44 11.73
CA ALA A 100 -11.18 -0.28 10.85
C ALA A 100 -12.29 0.66 11.33
N LYS A 101 -13.35 0.13 11.96
CA LYS A 101 -14.44 0.93 12.52
C LYS A 101 -13.93 1.85 13.64
N THR A 102 -13.19 1.30 14.60
CA THR A 102 -12.59 2.06 15.71
C THR A 102 -11.63 3.12 15.17
N VAL A 103 -10.83 2.78 14.15
CA VAL A 103 -9.92 3.73 13.52
C VAL A 103 -10.68 4.86 12.84
N ALA A 104 -11.74 4.56 12.09
CA ALA A 104 -12.56 5.56 11.43
C ALA A 104 -13.23 6.51 12.44
N GLU A 105 -13.76 5.96 13.54
CA GLU A 105 -14.34 6.75 14.62
C GLU A 105 -13.31 7.68 15.27
N LYS A 106 -12.10 7.17 15.56
CA LYS A 106 -11.01 7.97 16.14
C LYS A 106 -10.45 9.01 15.17
N LEU A 107 -10.28 8.64 13.91
CA LEU A 107 -9.83 9.56 12.87
C LEU A 107 -10.83 10.68 12.65
N TYR A 108 -12.12 10.38 12.52
CA TYR A 108 -13.13 11.39 12.23
C TYR A 108 -13.43 12.28 13.45
N ASN A 109 -13.72 11.66 14.60
CA ASN A 109 -14.16 12.39 15.79
C ASN A 109 -13.02 13.05 16.56
N ASP A 110 -11.86 12.39 16.66
CA ASP A 110 -10.80 12.87 17.55
C ASP A 110 -9.64 13.52 16.80
N PHE A 111 -9.36 13.14 15.55
CA PHE A 111 -8.26 13.71 14.77
C PHE A 111 -8.75 14.83 13.84
N ILE A 112 -9.69 14.55 12.93
CA ILE A 112 -10.21 15.52 11.96
C ILE A 112 -10.98 16.64 12.66
N LEU A 113 -11.96 16.30 13.51
CA LEU A 113 -12.78 17.30 14.21
C LEU A 113 -11.98 18.11 15.25
N SER A 114 -10.94 17.54 15.86
CA SER A 114 -10.06 18.25 16.78
C SER A 114 -9.05 19.16 16.06
N SER A 115 -8.54 18.70 14.91
CA SER A 115 -7.64 19.48 14.04
C SER A 115 -8.37 20.55 13.20
N ALA A 116 -9.70 20.53 13.15
CA ALA A 116 -10.56 21.53 12.49
C ALA A 116 -10.44 22.97 13.03
N ARG A 117 -9.50 23.23 13.95
CA ARG A 117 -8.98 24.59 14.24
C ARG A 117 -8.08 25.14 13.13
N HIS A 118 -7.74 24.36 12.10
CA HIS A 118 -7.04 24.81 10.90
C HIS A 118 -7.96 24.76 9.66
N PRO A 119 -8.13 25.88 8.94
CA PRO A 119 -9.06 25.92 7.83
C PRO A 119 -8.45 25.23 6.60
N ARG A 120 -9.25 24.34 6.00
CA ARG A 120 -9.02 23.61 4.73
C ARG A 120 -8.35 22.23 4.89
N LEU A 121 -9.17 21.23 5.19
CA LEU A 121 -8.85 19.82 4.94
C LEU A 121 -9.50 19.41 3.61
N PRO A 122 -8.74 19.12 2.55
CA PRO A 122 -9.24 18.40 1.39
C PRO A 122 -9.60 16.97 1.84
N ILE A 123 -10.85 16.57 1.61
CA ILE A 123 -11.36 15.24 1.95
C ILE A 123 -10.90 14.27 0.84
N ASP A 124 -9.63 13.86 0.86
CA ASP A 124 -9.14 12.82 -0.05
C ASP A 124 -8.08 11.87 0.54
N MET A 125 -8.09 11.58 1.85
CA MET A 125 -7.17 10.57 2.40
C MET A 125 -7.82 9.62 3.42
N ILE A 126 -8.56 8.66 2.90
CA ILE A 126 -8.70 7.34 3.53
C ILE A 126 -8.17 6.34 2.52
N LEU A 127 -7.03 5.70 2.81
CA LEU A 127 -6.70 4.30 2.46
C LEU A 127 -5.20 4.07 2.61
N ASN A 128 -4.80 3.60 3.80
CA ASN A 128 -3.71 2.63 3.94
C ASN A 128 -3.77 1.97 5.34
N LEU A 129 -4.98 1.56 5.74
CA LEU A 129 -5.13 0.59 6.82
C LEU A 129 -5.04 -0.80 6.20
N GLU A 130 -3.81 -1.31 6.07
CA GLU A 130 -3.59 -2.75 5.99
C GLU A 130 -3.86 -3.34 7.38
N SER A 131 -5.12 -3.70 7.62
CA SER A 131 -5.45 -4.72 8.61
C SER A 131 -6.46 -5.67 7.97
N GLU A 132 -6.10 -6.94 7.90
CA GLU A 132 -6.93 -8.07 7.47
C GLU A 132 -8.18 -8.22 8.35
N SER A 133 -9.16 -7.35 8.17
CA SER A 133 -10.52 -7.55 8.66
C SER A 133 -11.47 -7.56 7.46
N ASN A 134 -11.80 -8.77 7.02
CA ASN A 134 -12.91 -9.08 6.12
C ASN A 134 -14.23 -8.61 6.76
N GLU A 135 -14.53 -7.31 6.70
CA GLU A 135 -15.89 -6.77 6.91
C GLU A 135 -15.98 -5.30 6.49
N SER A 136 -15.42 -4.97 5.33
CA SER A 136 -16.01 -3.88 4.54
C SER A 136 -17.31 -4.43 3.94
N PRO A 137 -18.47 -3.72 4.00
CA PRO A 137 -19.61 -4.13 3.18
C PRO A 137 -19.09 -4.30 1.75
N ASN A 138 -19.34 -5.45 1.15
CA ASN A 138 -18.78 -5.83 -0.14
C ASN A 138 -19.34 -4.89 -1.21
N TYR A 139 -18.76 -3.71 -1.30
CA TYR A 139 -19.22 -2.63 -2.14
C TYR A 139 -19.09 -2.99 -3.62
N ARG A 140 -18.32 -4.04 -3.94
CA ARG A 140 -18.27 -4.65 -5.28
C ARG A 140 -19.62 -5.21 -5.74
N ASP A 141 -20.58 -5.39 -4.82
CA ASP A 141 -21.90 -5.97 -5.10
C ASP A 141 -23.04 -4.94 -5.08
N SER A 142 -22.75 -3.66 -4.85
CA SER A 142 -23.77 -2.62 -4.91
C SER A 142 -24.15 -2.31 -6.36
N GLU A 143 -25.43 -2.47 -6.70
CA GLU A 143 -25.97 -2.18 -8.03
C GLU A 143 -25.84 -0.68 -8.34
N LEU A 144 -25.28 -0.37 -9.51
CA LEU A 144 -25.07 1.02 -9.96
C LEU A 144 -26.23 1.47 -10.82
N ARG A 145 -26.79 2.65 -10.52
CA ARG A 145 -27.86 3.24 -11.30
C ARG A 145 -27.30 4.18 -12.37
N PRO A 146 -27.94 4.30 -13.54
CA PRO A 146 -27.67 5.39 -14.46
C PRO A 146 -27.74 6.74 -13.74
N GLY A 147 -26.68 7.54 -13.84
CA GLY A 147 -26.51 8.81 -13.11
C GLY A 147 -25.52 8.73 -11.94
N ASP A 148 -25.16 7.53 -11.46
CA ASP A 148 -24.20 7.39 -10.36
C ASP A 148 -22.79 7.81 -10.79
N ARG A 149 -22.09 8.54 -9.92
CA ARG A 149 -20.69 8.92 -10.10
C ARG A 149 -19.78 7.78 -9.69
N VAL A 150 -18.78 7.47 -10.50
CA VAL A 150 -17.86 6.36 -10.32
C VAL A 150 -16.43 6.73 -10.76
N LEU A 151 -15.42 6.19 -10.07
CA LEU A 151 -14.04 6.19 -10.56
C LEU A 151 -13.74 4.90 -11.31
N VAL A 152 -12.90 4.99 -12.34
CA VAL A 152 -12.50 3.85 -13.18
C VAL A 152 -11.12 3.37 -12.76
N ARG A 153 -10.93 2.06 -12.63
CA ARG A 153 -9.63 1.48 -12.23
C ARG A 153 -8.57 1.69 -13.31
N ASN A 154 -7.38 2.11 -12.92
CA ASN A 154 -6.24 2.35 -13.81
C ASN A 154 -5.66 1.00 -14.29
N LEU A 155 -5.82 0.68 -15.58
CA LEU A 155 -5.34 -0.55 -16.20
C LEU A 155 -3.98 -0.40 -16.90
N SER A 156 -3.47 0.82 -16.97
CA SER A 156 -2.37 1.20 -17.86
C SER A 156 -0.98 0.86 -17.30
N LYS A 157 -0.84 0.69 -15.99
CA LYS A 157 0.45 0.40 -15.33
C LYS A 157 0.56 -1.10 -15.06
N ARG A 158 1.45 -1.78 -15.81
CA ARG A 158 1.82 -3.20 -15.63
C ARG A 158 2.83 -3.44 -14.50
N ASP A 159 3.34 -2.38 -13.88
CA ASP A 159 4.29 -2.50 -12.78
C ASP A 159 3.59 -3.06 -11.53
N LYS A 160 4.35 -3.87 -10.79
CA LYS A 160 3.91 -4.45 -9.51
C LYS A 160 3.46 -3.30 -8.60
N PRO A 161 2.18 -3.25 -8.18
CA PRO A 161 1.68 -2.11 -7.44
C PRO A 161 2.41 -1.99 -6.10
N CYS A 162 3.00 -0.81 -5.87
CA CYS A 162 3.52 -0.44 -4.56
C CYS A 162 2.38 0.20 -3.74
N LYS A 163 2.43 0.07 -2.41
CA LYS A 163 1.37 0.46 -1.46
C LYS A 163 0.94 1.95 -1.50
N LEU A 164 1.62 2.79 -2.27
CA LEU A 164 1.41 4.24 -2.34
C LEU A 164 0.80 4.72 -3.67
N GLN A 165 0.53 3.83 -4.63
CA GLN A 165 -0.04 4.22 -5.92
C GLN A 165 -1.57 4.13 -5.91
N SER A 166 -2.25 5.20 -6.34
CA SER A 166 -3.70 5.15 -6.59
C SER A 166 -4.01 4.12 -7.68
N HIS A 167 -4.91 3.20 -7.34
CA HIS A 167 -5.42 2.19 -8.28
C HIS A 167 -6.54 2.73 -9.18
N TRP A 168 -7.01 3.94 -8.93
CA TRP A 168 -8.15 4.56 -9.59
C TRP A 168 -7.71 5.78 -10.39
N GLU A 169 -8.37 6.04 -11.52
CA GLU A 169 -8.18 7.28 -12.27
C GLU A 169 -8.75 8.46 -11.46
N ASP A 170 -8.09 9.61 -11.50
CA ASP A 170 -8.54 10.83 -10.81
C ASP A 170 -9.76 11.49 -11.48
N LYS A 171 -10.18 10.99 -12.66
CA LYS A 171 -11.31 11.53 -13.42
C LYS A 171 -12.63 10.88 -13.01
N ILE A 172 -13.59 11.71 -12.62
CA ILE A 172 -14.96 11.26 -12.30
C ILE A 172 -15.70 10.89 -13.59
N HIS A 173 -16.35 9.73 -13.56
CA HIS A 173 -17.22 9.25 -14.62
C HIS A 173 -18.64 9.08 -14.09
N VAL A 174 -19.63 9.25 -14.96
CA VAL A 174 -21.05 9.01 -14.68
C VAL A 174 -21.49 7.74 -15.39
N VAL A 175 -22.22 6.88 -14.69
CA VAL A 175 -22.85 5.69 -15.27
C VAL A 175 -23.96 6.11 -16.22
N VAL A 176 -23.86 5.70 -17.48
CA VAL A 176 -24.83 6.05 -18.54
C VAL A 176 -25.88 4.96 -18.66
N THR A 177 -25.46 3.71 -18.83
CA THR A 177 -26.34 2.57 -19.03
C THR A 177 -25.70 1.28 -18.55
N ARG A 178 -26.54 0.32 -18.13
CA ARG A 178 -26.16 -1.07 -17.91
C ARG A 178 -26.42 -1.89 -19.19
N ARG A 179 -25.49 -2.77 -19.57
CA ARG A 179 -25.57 -3.59 -20.81
C ARG A 179 -26.47 -4.83 -20.65
N GLY A 180 -27.68 -4.64 -20.14
CA GLY A 180 -28.66 -5.68 -19.82
C GLY A 180 -29.13 -5.64 -18.36
N GLU A 181 -30.33 -6.14 -18.07
CA GLU A 181 -30.99 -6.04 -16.76
C GLU A 181 -30.19 -6.71 -15.63
N ASP A 182 -29.48 -7.80 -15.93
CA ASP A 182 -28.60 -8.51 -14.96
C ASP A 182 -27.09 -8.45 -15.32
N SER A 183 -26.71 -7.71 -16.35
CA SER A 183 -25.30 -7.72 -16.81
C SER A 183 -24.39 -6.92 -15.86
N PRO A 184 -23.26 -7.47 -15.39
CA PRO A 184 -22.32 -6.74 -14.52
C PRO A 184 -21.48 -5.70 -15.29
N VAL A 185 -21.89 -5.35 -16.51
CA VAL A 185 -21.16 -4.50 -17.43
C VAL A 185 -21.90 -3.17 -17.61
N TYR A 186 -21.18 -2.08 -17.31
CA TYR A 186 -21.71 -0.72 -17.33
C TYR A 186 -20.96 0.13 -18.35
N THR A 187 -21.70 1.05 -18.98
CA THR A 187 -21.16 2.08 -19.85
C THR A 187 -21.03 3.37 -19.04
N VAL A 188 -19.82 3.92 -18.96
CA VAL A 188 -19.51 5.14 -18.18
C VAL A 188 -18.96 6.23 -19.09
N LYS A 189 -19.26 7.50 -18.79
CA LYS A 189 -18.75 8.68 -19.52
C LYS A 189 -18.11 9.66 -18.54
N PRO A 190 -17.05 10.39 -18.90
CA PRO A 190 -16.48 11.42 -18.02
C PRO A 190 -17.50 12.53 -17.72
N GLU A 191 -17.47 13.08 -16.50
CA GLU A 191 -18.39 14.15 -16.06
C GLU A 191 -17.98 15.53 -16.60
N SER A 192 -16.68 15.84 -16.55
CA SER A 192 -16.13 17.17 -16.86
C SER A 192 -15.87 17.42 -18.36
N SER A 193 -15.97 16.40 -19.22
CA SER A 193 -15.65 16.50 -20.65
C SER A 193 -16.59 15.62 -21.45
N ASP A 194 -17.01 16.05 -22.63
CA ASP A 194 -17.74 15.21 -23.60
C ASP A 194 -16.78 14.19 -24.26
N GLY A 195 -16.24 13.30 -23.43
CA GLY A 195 -15.29 12.28 -23.82
C GLY A 195 -15.96 10.98 -24.24
N PRO A 196 -15.22 10.06 -24.88
CA PRO A 196 -15.77 8.79 -25.35
C PRO A 196 -16.29 7.94 -24.20
N SER A 197 -17.46 7.33 -24.41
CA SER A 197 -18.03 6.37 -23.46
C SER A 197 -17.20 5.10 -23.40
N ARG A 198 -17.04 4.54 -22.20
CA ARG A 198 -16.23 3.35 -21.93
C ARG A 198 -17.09 2.26 -21.31
N THR A 199 -16.98 1.05 -21.82
CA THR A 199 -17.61 -0.13 -21.23
C THR A 199 -16.66 -0.75 -20.20
N ARG A 200 -17.13 -0.94 -18.97
CA ARG A 200 -16.35 -1.50 -17.85
C ARG A 200 -17.18 -2.48 -17.04
N HIS A 201 -16.52 -3.52 -16.54
CA HIS A 201 -17.13 -4.45 -15.59
C HIS A 201 -17.31 -3.78 -14.21
N ARG A 202 -18.31 -4.19 -13.43
CA ARG A 202 -18.63 -3.64 -12.10
C ARG A 202 -17.42 -3.54 -11.15
N ASN A 203 -16.59 -4.58 -11.16
CA ASN A 203 -15.34 -4.67 -10.38
C ASN A 203 -14.30 -3.58 -10.71
N MET A 204 -14.49 -2.87 -11.82
CA MET A 204 -13.60 -1.81 -12.31
C MET A 204 -14.14 -0.41 -12.03
N LEU A 205 -15.23 -0.32 -11.27
CA LEU A 205 -15.93 0.91 -10.94
C LEU A 205 -16.04 1.09 -9.43
N LEU A 206 -15.69 2.29 -8.96
CA LEU A 206 -15.80 2.71 -7.56
C LEU A 206 -16.85 3.83 -7.43
N PRO A 207 -18.14 3.54 -7.14
CA PRO A 207 -19.13 4.52 -6.66
C PRO A 207 -18.62 5.65 -5.72
N CYS A 208 -18.62 6.88 -6.21
CA CYS A 208 -18.27 8.07 -5.45
C CYS A 208 -19.54 8.84 -5.09
N SER A 209 -20.25 8.37 -4.07
CA SER A 209 -21.43 9.08 -3.53
C SER A 209 -21.07 10.32 -2.70
N SER A 210 -19.80 10.49 -2.32
CA SER A 210 -19.35 11.47 -1.34
C SER A 210 -18.34 12.51 -1.87
N LEU A 211 -18.04 12.55 -3.17
CA LEU A 211 -17.20 13.62 -3.71
C LEU A 211 -17.99 14.93 -3.79
N PRO A 212 -17.43 16.06 -3.30
CA PRO A 212 -18.10 17.35 -3.39
C PRO A 212 -18.43 17.65 -4.86
N VAL A 213 -19.67 18.08 -5.10
CA VAL A 213 -20.05 18.68 -6.37
C VAL A 213 -19.25 19.97 -6.46
N ASP A 214 -18.38 20.09 -7.46
CA ASP A 214 -17.83 21.39 -7.85
C ASP A 214 -18.99 22.25 -8.37
N VAL A 215 -19.67 22.94 -7.45
CA VAL A 215 -20.67 23.95 -7.76
C VAL A 215 -19.91 25.24 -8.10
N TYR A 216 -19.19 25.24 -9.22
CA TYR A 216 -18.73 26.50 -9.80
C TYR A 216 -19.94 27.10 -10.53
N THR A 217 -20.56 28.09 -9.87
CA THR A 217 -21.46 29.06 -10.51
C THR A 217 -20.63 30.11 -11.22
#